data_AF-A0A497M4J6-F1
#
_entry.id   AF-A0A497M4J6-F1
#
_cell.length_a   1.000
_cell.length_b   1.000
_cell.length_c   1.000
_cell.angle_alpha   90.00
_cell.angle_beta   90.00
_cell.angle_gamma   90.00
#
_symmetry.space_group_name_H-M   'P 1'
#
loop_
_entity.id
_entity.type
_entity.pdbx_description
1 polymer ?
#
loop_
_entity_poly.entity_id
_entity_poly.type
_entity_poly.pdbx_seq_one_letter_code
_entity_poly.pdbx_strand_id
1 'polypeptide(L)'
;MILDAAAGIGCPVIASITGCDYAVLVTEPTISGISDLRRILEIVNHFEVPYGIILNKWDINPETAEKIEKWSGDRFLGRISYDREVVNSIVNLRPVIVSKSKVKGEIKEIFEKIRESI
;
A
#
# COMPACT_ATOMS: atom_id res chain seq x y z
N MET A 1 8.55 -2.25 14.34
CA MET A 1 7.71 -1.05 14.61
C MET A 1 6.93 -0.76 13.33
N ILE A 2 5.73 -0.17 13.40
CA ILE A 2 5.00 0.26 12.20
C ILE A 2 4.81 1.78 12.29
N LEU A 3 5.19 2.49 11.23
CA LEU A 3 5.04 3.93 11.10
C LEU A 3 4.03 4.21 10.00
N ASP A 4 2.99 4.99 10.31
CA ASP A 4 2.11 5.55 9.28
C ASP A 4 2.71 6.85 8.76
N ALA A 5 3.06 6.87 7.48
CA ALA A 5 3.79 7.97 6.87
C ALA A 5 2.85 8.91 6.11
N ALA A 6 3.16 10.20 6.13
CA ALA A 6 2.48 11.16 5.26
C ALA A 6 2.68 10.79 3.78
N ALA A 7 1.71 11.12 2.94
CA ALA A 7 1.85 10.98 1.50
C ALA A 7 2.73 12.09 0.89
N GLY A 8 3.29 11.85 -0.30
CA GLY A 8 4.03 12.85 -1.08
C GLY A 8 5.55 12.76 -0.90
N ILE A 9 6.22 13.90 -0.96
CA ILE A 9 7.71 13.99 -1.00
C ILE A 9 8.31 15.00 -0.01
N GLY A 10 7.49 15.51 0.91
CA GLY A 10 7.94 16.53 1.87
C GLY A 10 8.82 15.97 2.97
N CYS A 11 9.41 16.86 3.78
CA CYS A 11 10.21 16.50 4.96
C CYS A 11 9.55 15.47 5.90
N PRO A 12 8.21 15.48 6.14
CA PRO A 12 7.57 14.45 6.95
C PRO A 12 7.72 13.02 6.40
N VAL A 13 7.73 12.89 5.07
CA VAL A 13 7.88 11.60 4.38
C VAL A 13 9.33 11.11 4.50
N ILE A 14 10.28 12.00 4.23
CA ILE A 14 11.72 11.70 4.33
C ILE A 14 12.08 11.28 5.76
N ALA A 15 11.56 12.01 6.77
CA ALA A 15 11.80 11.67 8.17
C ALA A 15 11.22 10.30 8.55
N SER A 16 10.10 9.90 7.93
CA SER A 16 9.49 8.58 8.16
C SER A 16 10.28 7.46 7.50
N ILE A 17 10.91 7.71 6.34
CA ILE A 17 11.67 6.71 5.57
C ILE A 17 13.08 6.54 6.11
N THR A 18 13.70 7.60 6.63
CA THR A 18 15.09 7.58 7.08
C THR A 18 15.27 6.58 8.23
N GLY A 19 16.04 5.51 7.98
CA GLY A 19 16.29 4.45 8.96
C GLY A 19 15.20 3.38 9.06
N CYS A 20 14.25 3.33 8.11
CA CYS A 20 13.31 2.21 8.01
C CYS A 20 13.98 0.99 7.38
N ASP A 21 13.67 -0.20 7.92
CA ASP A 21 14.13 -1.48 7.37
C ASP A 21 13.40 -1.85 6.07
N TYR A 22 12.14 -1.43 5.95
CA TYR A 22 11.28 -1.75 4.81
C TYR A 22 10.13 -0.74 4.67
N ALA A 23 9.79 -0.35 3.45
CA ALA A 23 8.67 0.54 3.15
C ALA A 23 7.52 -0.21 2.43
N VAL A 24 6.29 0.05 2.85
CA VAL A 24 5.09 -0.48 2.20
C VAL A 24 4.38 0.66 1.48
N LEU A 25 4.42 0.64 0.15
CA LEU A 25 3.84 1.67 -0.71
C LEU A 25 2.41 1.28 -1.09
N VAL A 26 1.43 2.03 -0.60
CA VAL A 26 0.01 1.80 -0.90
C VAL A 26 -0.44 2.80 -1.95
N THR A 27 -1.03 2.33 -3.05
CA THR A 27 -1.55 3.17 -4.14
C THR A 27 -2.93 2.71 -4.61
N GLU A 28 -3.64 3.56 -5.34
CA GLU A 28 -4.89 3.22 -6.02
C GLU A 28 -4.67 3.30 -7.54
N PRO A 29 -5.42 2.54 -8.37
CA PRO A 29 -5.27 2.57 -9.84
C PRO A 29 -5.92 3.82 -10.46
N THR A 30 -5.58 5.00 -9.91
CA THR A 30 -6.02 6.33 -10.34
C THR A 30 -4.84 7.14 -10.86
N ILE A 31 -5.10 8.20 -11.63
CA ILE A 31 -4.05 9.07 -12.17
C ILE A 31 -3.23 9.71 -11.04
N SER A 32 -3.89 10.18 -9.97
CA SER A 32 -3.22 10.73 -8.78
C SER A 32 -2.42 9.65 -8.05
N GLY A 33 -2.99 8.46 -7.85
CA GLY A 33 -2.30 7.34 -7.20
C GLY A 33 -1.01 6.94 -7.91
N ILE A 34 -1.01 6.90 -9.24
CA ILE A 34 0.19 6.64 -10.05
C ILE A 34 1.19 7.79 -9.93
N SER A 35 0.73 9.04 -9.98
CA SER A 35 1.60 10.21 -9.84
C SER A 35 2.31 10.23 -8.48
N ASP A 36 1.58 9.93 -7.41
CA ASP A 36 2.15 9.90 -6.05
C ASP A 36 3.02 8.67 -5.83
N LEU A 37 2.68 7.52 -6.42
CA LEU A 37 3.54 6.34 -6.43
C LEU A 37 4.90 6.63 -7.08
N ARG A 38 4.91 7.28 -8.25
CA ARG A 38 6.16 7.67 -8.94
C ARG A 38 7.06 8.54 -8.07
N ARG A 39 6.46 9.50 -7.39
CA ARG A 39 7.16 10.42 -6.50
C ARG A 39 7.77 9.73 -5.28
N ILE A 40 7.02 8.84 -4.62
CA ILE A 40 7.55 8.14 -3.44
C ILE A 40 8.64 7.14 -3.82
N LEU A 41 8.56 6.55 -5.02
CA LEU A 41 9.60 5.68 -5.57
C LEU A 41 10.94 6.40 -5.71
N GLU A 42 10.95 7.67 -6.14
CA GLU A 42 12.19 8.46 -6.20
C GLU A 42 12.85 8.53 -4.82
N ILE A 43 12.07 8.69 -3.76
CA ILE A 43 12.58 8.78 -2.38
C ILE A 43 13.08 7.42 -1.89
N VAL A 44 12.28 6.36 -1.94
CA VAL A 44 12.70 5.05 -1.40
C VAL A 44 13.90 4.49 -2.17
N ASN A 45 14.00 4.75 -3.48
CA ASN A 45 15.18 4.37 -4.26
C ASN A 45 16.40 5.25 -3.89
N HIS A 46 16.22 6.56 -3.66
CA HIS A 46 17.33 7.45 -3.27
C HIS A 46 17.95 7.06 -1.92
N PHE A 47 17.13 6.67 -0.96
CA PHE A 47 17.57 6.22 0.36
C PHE A 47 17.87 4.72 0.43
N GLU A 48 17.79 4.01 -0.70
CA GLU A 48 18.05 2.57 -0.81
C GLU A 48 17.23 1.72 0.16
N VAL A 49 16.01 2.15 0.49
CA VAL A 49 15.12 1.44 1.41
C VAL A 49 14.38 0.35 0.63
N PRO A 50 14.47 -0.94 1.03
CA PRO A 50 13.68 -2.01 0.45
C PRO A 50 12.18 -1.71 0.54
N TYR A 51 11.41 -2.03 -0.50
CA TYR A 51 9.98 -1.74 -0.50
C TYR A 51 9.13 -2.76 -1.26
N GLY A 52 7.86 -2.79 -0.88
CA GLY A 52 6.82 -3.53 -1.57
C GLY A 52 5.59 -2.65 -1.86
N ILE A 53 4.81 -3.04 -2.86
CA ILE A 53 3.70 -2.26 -3.40
C ILE A 53 2.38 -3.00 -3.17
N ILE A 54 1.42 -2.31 -2.57
CA ILE A 54 0.04 -2.77 -2.39
C ILE A 54 -0.87 -1.91 -3.26
N LEU A 55 -1.72 -2.57 -4.04
CA LEU A 55 -2.75 -1.89 -4.82
C LEU A 55 -4.09 -1.90 -4.07
N ASN A 56 -4.45 -0.77 -3.50
CA ASN A 56 -5.69 -0.53 -2.80
C ASN A 56 -6.83 -0.19 -3.77
N LYS A 57 -8.06 -0.62 -3.43
CA LYS A 57 -9.27 -0.46 -4.25
C LYS A 57 -9.03 -0.83 -5.71
N TRP A 58 -8.32 -1.93 -5.96
CA TRP A 58 -7.82 -2.28 -7.29
C TRP A 58 -8.93 -2.41 -8.36
N ASP A 59 -10.13 -2.78 -7.93
CA ASP A 59 -11.32 -3.06 -8.74
C ASP A 59 -12.02 -1.80 -9.26
N ILE A 60 -11.62 -0.59 -8.82
CA ILE A 60 -12.15 0.67 -9.40
C ILE A 60 -11.64 0.91 -10.83
N ASN A 61 -10.47 0.36 -11.17
CA ASN A 61 -9.93 0.37 -12.53
C ASN A 61 -9.03 -0.86 -12.75
N PRO A 62 -9.62 -2.02 -13.10
CA PRO A 62 -8.88 -3.28 -13.25
C PRO A 62 -7.78 -3.25 -14.33
N GLU A 63 -7.98 -2.48 -15.41
CA GLU A 63 -7.00 -2.38 -16.49
C GLU A 63 -5.73 -1.65 -16.01
N THR A 64 -5.91 -0.52 -15.32
CA THR A 64 -4.78 0.20 -14.71
C THR A 64 -4.14 -0.61 -13.59
N ALA A 65 -4.95 -1.33 -12.81
CA ALA A 65 -4.46 -2.21 -11.75
C ALA A 65 -3.51 -3.28 -12.28
N GLU A 66 -3.88 -3.94 -13.37
CA GLU A 66 -3.05 -4.96 -14.02
C GLU A 66 -1.73 -4.37 -14.54
N LYS A 67 -1.75 -3.15 -15.07
CA LYS A 67 -0.53 -2.45 -15.51
C LYS A 67 0.40 -2.16 -14.33
N ILE A 68 -0.13 -1.68 -13.21
CA ILE A 68 0.66 -1.40 -12.00
C ILE A 68 1.27 -2.69 -11.43
N GLU A 69 0.50 -3.78 -11.39
CA GLU A 69 0.99 -5.07 -10.90
C GLU A 69 2.13 -5.61 -11.76
N LYS A 70 1.94 -5.64 -13.09
CA LYS A 70 3.00 -6.07 -14.02
C LYS A 70 4.25 -5.22 -13.91
N TRP A 71 4.08 -3.92 -13.74
CA TRP A 71 5.19 -2.98 -13.57
C TRP A 71 5.91 -3.16 -12.22
N SER A 72 5.19 -3.53 -11.16
CA SER A 72 5.73 -3.71 -9.81
C SER A 72 6.59 -4.97 -9.68
N GLY A 73 6.34 -5.99 -10.49
CA GLY A 73 7.15 -7.21 -10.54
C GLY A 73 7.22 -7.95 -9.19
N ASP A 74 8.44 -8.30 -8.78
CA ASP A 74 8.74 -8.98 -7.51
C ASP A 74 8.39 -8.15 -6.28
N ARG A 75 8.30 -6.81 -6.41
CA ARG A 75 7.90 -5.91 -5.33
C ARG A 75 6.39 -5.89 -5.10
N PHE A 76 5.59 -6.59 -5.89
CA PHE A 76 4.14 -6.59 -5.73
C PHE A 76 3.68 -7.47 -4.56
N LEU A 77 3.14 -6.84 -3.52
CA LEU A 77 2.68 -7.53 -2.32
C LEU A 77 1.24 -8.05 -2.49
N GLY A 78 0.36 -7.30 -3.15
CA GLY A 78 -1.00 -7.78 -3.39
C GLY A 78 -2.02 -6.68 -3.67
N ARG A 79 -3.28 -7.11 -3.76
CA ARG A 79 -4.44 -6.28 -4.04
C ARG A 79 -5.38 -6.24 -2.85
N ILE A 80 -5.99 -5.08 -2.61
CA ILE A 80 -7.11 -4.91 -1.67
C ILE A 80 -8.33 -4.43 -2.46
N SER A 81 -9.42 -5.17 -2.43
CA SER A 81 -10.65 -4.82 -3.15
C SER A 81 -11.43 -3.72 -2.44
N TYR A 82 -12.19 -2.95 -3.21
CA TYR A 82 -13.13 -2.00 -2.64
C TYR A 82 -14.25 -2.75 -1.90
N ASP A 83 -14.46 -2.39 -0.64
CA ASP A 83 -15.53 -2.94 0.18
C ASP A 83 -16.11 -1.84 1.08
N ARG A 84 -17.43 -1.66 1.03
CA ARG A 84 -18.13 -0.68 1.87
C ARG A 84 -18.03 -1.02 3.36
N GLU A 85 -17.80 -2.28 3.70
CA GLU A 85 -17.58 -2.69 5.09
C GLU A 85 -16.31 -2.06 5.70
N VAL A 86 -15.32 -1.68 4.88
CA VAL A 86 -14.15 -0.91 5.35
C VAL A 86 -14.60 0.46 5.87
N VAL A 87 -15.46 1.16 5.13
CA VAL A 87 -16.01 2.47 5.53
C VAL A 87 -16.86 2.32 6.79
N ASN A 88 -17.74 1.31 6.83
CA ASN A 88 -18.55 1.01 8.02
C ASN A 88 -17.67 0.72 9.25
N SER A 89 -16.57 0.00 9.07
CA SER A 89 -15.61 -0.31 10.14
C SER A 89 -14.96 0.97 10.68
N ILE A 90 -14.52 1.88 9.80
CA ILE A 90 -13.96 3.19 10.18
C ILE A 90 -14.98 4.02 10.97
N VAL A 91 -16.21 4.16 10.47
CA VAL A 91 -17.28 4.94 11.13
C VAL A 91 -17.59 4.40 12.53
N ASN A 92 -17.54 3.08 12.69
CA ASN A 92 -17.77 2.42 13.98
C ASN A 92 -16.52 2.30 14.85
N LEU A 93 -15.39 2.90 14.45
CA LEU A 93 -14.10 2.83 15.16
C LEU A 93 -13.66 1.38 15.46
N ARG A 94 -13.92 0.47 14.52
CA ARG A 94 -13.53 -0.93 14.61
C ARG A 94 -12.54 -1.27 13.50
N PRO A 95 -11.44 -1.99 13.80
CA PRO A 95 -10.55 -2.48 12.75
C PRO A 95 -11.30 -3.39 11.77
N VAL A 96 -11.07 -3.23 10.46
CA VAL A 96 -11.75 -4.06 9.44
C VAL A 96 -11.44 -5.56 9.62
N ILE A 97 -10.31 -5.92 10.23
CA ILE A 97 -9.90 -7.31 10.49
C ILE A 97 -10.85 -8.07 11.42
N VAL A 98 -11.66 -7.37 12.23
CA VAL A 98 -12.69 -7.98 13.11
C VAL A 98 -14.09 -7.95 12.50
N SER A 99 -14.25 -7.39 11.29
CA SER A 99 -15.51 -7.35 10.57
C SER A 99 -15.76 -8.62 9.74
N LYS A 100 -16.86 -8.64 8.98
CA LYS A 100 -17.19 -9.68 8.00
C LYS A 100 -16.66 -9.36 6.58
N SER A 101 -15.89 -8.28 6.42
CA SER A 101 -15.34 -7.88 5.13
C SER A 101 -14.42 -8.95 4.54
N LYS A 102 -14.52 -9.16 3.22
CA LYS A 102 -13.61 -10.03 2.46
C LYS A 102 -12.15 -9.52 2.49
N VAL A 103 -11.96 -8.21 2.66
CA VAL A 103 -10.65 -7.54 2.72
C VAL A 103 -9.79 -8.08 3.87
N LYS A 104 -10.41 -8.69 4.89
CA LYS A 104 -9.68 -9.39 5.96
C LYS A 104 -8.72 -10.47 5.42
N GLY A 105 -9.14 -11.24 4.42
CA GLY A 105 -8.31 -12.26 3.79
C GLY A 105 -7.14 -11.62 3.04
N GLU A 106 -7.45 -10.65 2.20
CA GLU A 106 -6.48 -9.89 1.40
C GLU A 106 -5.39 -9.24 2.26
N ILE A 107 -5.76 -8.58 3.37
CA ILE A 107 -4.80 -7.98 4.30
C ILE A 107 -3.89 -9.04 4.94
N LYS A 108 -4.44 -10.20 5.32
CA LYS A 108 -3.65 -11.29 5.92
C LYS A 108 -2.65 -11.87 4.94
N GLU A 109 -3.06 -12.11 3.70
CA GLU A 109 -2.17 -12.62 2.64
C GLU A 109 -1.02 -11.65 2.37
N ILE A 110 -1.33 -10.35 2.29
CA ILE A 110 -0.32 -9.29 2.14
C ILE A 110 0.63 -9.27 3.34
N PHE A 111 0.11 -9.40 4.57
CA PHE A 111 0.92 -9.40 5.78
C PHE A 111 1.93 -10.56 5.81
N GLU A 112 1.54 -11.76 5.39
CA GLU A 112 2.48 -12.89 5.31
C GLU A 112 3.59 -12.64 4.28
N LYS A 113 3.27 -12.07 3.11
CA LYS A 113 4.29 -11.68 2.11
C LYS A 113 5.26 -10.61 2.63
N ILE A 114 4.77 -9.63 3.38
CA ILE A 114 5.63 -8.63 4.02
C ILE A 114 6.59 -9.33 4.98
N ARG A 115 6.10 -10.28 5.80
CA ARG A 115 6.93 -11.07 6.73
C ARG A 115 8.02 -11.90 6.04
N GLU A 116 7.79 -12.37 4.81
CA GLU A 116 8.77 -13.09 4.02
C GLU A 116 9.80 -12.17 3.34
N SER A 117 9.49 -10.88 3.23
CA SER A 117 10.31 -9.88 2.53
C SER A 117 11.26 -9.09 3.46
N ILE A 118 11.15 -9.29 4.78
CA ILE A 118 11.93 -8.62 5.83
C ILE A 118 12.81 -9.59 6.61
#